data_AF-A0AA39HPN6-F1
#
_entry.id   AF-A0AA39HPN6-F1
#
_cell.length_a   1.000
_cell.length_b   1.000
_cell.length_c   1.000
_cell.angle_alpha   90.00
_cell.angle_beta   90.00
_cell.angle_gamma   90.00
#
_symmetry.space_group_name_H-M   'P 1'
#
loop_
_entity.id
_entity.type
_entity.pdbx_description
1 polymer ?
#
loop_
_entity_poly.entity_id
_entity_poly.type
_entity_poly.pdbx_seq_one_letter_code
_entity_poly.pdbx_strand_id
1 'polypeptide(L)' 'MLTVDELKTIYAAHDVDQSGTLDKEEARKAVIALGENACHLENFDAEFDKIAKDGVIDVDGFMHFAKGQHTH' A
#
# COMPACT_ATOMS: atom_id res chain seq x y z
N MET A 1 3.76 -11.08 10.60
CA MET A 1 3.89 -11.08 9.13
C MET A 1 2.49 -11.16 8.56
N LEU A 2 2.04 -10.12 7.88
CA LEU A 2 0.83 -10.20 7.08
C LEU A 2 1.13 -11.09 5.86
N THR A 3 0.23 -12.01 5.55
CA THR A 3 0.38 -12.85 4.37
C THR A 3 0.00 -12.08 3.11
N VAL A 4 0.44 -12.59 1.94
CA VAL A 4 0.04 -12.03 0.64
C VAL A 4 -1.49 -11.95 0.50
N ASP A 5 -2.21 -12.91 1.08
CA ASP A 5 -3.67 -12.98 1.05
C ASP A 5 -4.31 -11.90 1.91
N GLU A 6 -3.77 -11.64 3.11
CA GLU A 6 -4.25 -10.55 3.96
C GLU A 6 -3.97 -9.18 3.34
N LEU A 7 -2.80 -8.99 2.72
CA LEU A 7 -2.49 -7.76 1.99
C LEU A 7 -3.42 -7.55 0.80
N LYS A 8 -3.73 -8.62 0.05
CA LYS A 8 -4.73 -8.56 -1.03
C LYS A 8 -6.13 -8.27 -0.51
N THR A 9 -6.49 -8.78 0.66
CA THR A 9 -7.80 -8.53 1.27
C THR A 9 -7.92 -7.07 1.70
N ILE A 10 -6.90 -6.52 2.34
CA ILE A 10 -6.86 -5.11 2.73
C ILE A 10 -6.84 -4.22 1.48
N TYR A 11 -6.04 -4.58 0.49
CA TYR A 11 -6.00 -3.91 -0.81
C TYR A 11 -7.39 -3.87 -1.46
N ALA A 12 -8.03 -5.04 -1.61
CA ALA A 12 -9.36 -5.14 -2.23
C ALA A 12 -10.46 -4.49 -1.39
N ALA A 13 -10.29 -4.40 -0.08
CA ALA A 13 -11.22 -3.67 0.79
C ALA A 13 -11.10 -2.15 0.64
N HIS A 14 -9.97 -1.65 0.14
CA HIS A 14 -9.68 -0.23 -0.04
C HIS A 14 -9.72 0.24 -1.51
N ASP A 15 -9.58 -0.66 -2.48
CA ASP A 15 -9.82 -0.43 -3.91
C ASP A 15 -11.33 -0.32 -4.16
N VAL A 16 -11.88 0.86 -3.91
CA VAL A 16 -13.34 1.11 -3.95
C VAL A 16 -13.83 1.12 -5.39
N ASP A 17 -12.99 1.58 -6.32
CA ASP A 17 -13.31 1.63 -7.74
C ASP A 17 -13.15 0.27 -8.44
N GLN A 18 -12.61 -0.73 -7.75
CA GLN A 18 -12.21 -2.04 -8.31
C GLN A 18 -11.34 -1.89 -9.56
N SER A 19 -10.54 -0.83 -9.58
CA SER A 19 -9.64 -0.51 -10.70
C SER A 19 -8.48 -1.52 -10.74
N GLY A 20 -8.23 -2.22 -9.63
CA GLY A 20 -7.07 -3.07 -9.46
C GLY A 20 -5.80 -2.27 -9.18
N THR A 21 -5.92 -0.98 -8.88
CA THR A 21 -4.87 -0.03 -8.48
C THR A 21 -5.38 0.86 -7.36
N LEU A 22 -4.54 1.17 -6.38
CA LEU A 22 -4.85 2.16 -5.35
C LEU A 22 -4.30 3.53 -5.75
N ASP A 23 -5.16 4.54 -5.75
CA ASP A 23 -4.69 5.92 -5.82
C ASP A 23 -4.06 6.38 -4.49
N LYS A 24 -3.48 7.58 -4.50
CA LYS A 24 -2.80 8.14 -3.33
C LYS A 24 -3.68 8.23 -2.08
N GLU A 25 -4.95 8.58 -2.24
CA GLU A 25 -5.91 8.66 -1.13
C GLU A 25 -6.31 7.28 -0.63
N GLU A 26 -6.57 6.33 -1.54
CA GLU A 26 -6.90 4.94 -1.20
C GLU A 26 -5.73 4.22 -0.53
N ALA A 27 -4.53 4.34 -1.09
CA ALA A 27 -3.31 3.80 -0.51
C ALA A 27 -3.04 4.38 0.87
N ARG A 28 -3.26 5.69 1.06
CA ARG A 28 -3.13 6.33 2.38
C ARG A 28 -4.13 5.78 3.39
N LYS A 29 -5.39 5.56 2.99
CA LYS A 29 -6.40 4.95 3.85
C LYS A 29 -6.06 3.50 4.20
N ALA A 30 -5.60 2.72 3.22
CA ALA A 30 -5.17 1.34 3.43
C ALA A 30 -3.98 1.26 4.38
N VAL A 31 -2.98 2.12 4.21
CA VAL A 31 -1.80 2.25 5.09
C VAL A 31 -2.19 2.67 6.50
N ILE A 32 -3.13 3.62 6.67
CA ILE A 32 -3.65 4.01 7.99
C ILE A 32 -4.42 2.85 8.65
N ALA A 33 -5.20 2.08 7.88
CA ALA A 33 -5.91 0.90 8.36
C ALA A 33 -4.97 -0.24 8.76
N LEU A 34 -3.81 -0.34 8.11
CA LEU A 34 -2.71 -1.23 8.49
C LEU A 34 -1.99 -0.81 9.79
N GLY A 35 -2.10 0.46 10.18
CA GLY A 35 -1.57 0.99 11.44
C GLY A 35 -0.04 0.84 11.55
N GLU A 36 0.44 0.35 12.70
CA GLU A 36 1.86 0.23 13.08
C GLU A 36 2.72 -0.68 12.15
N ASN A 37 2.10 -1.44 11.24
CA ASN A 37 2.81 -2.31 10.30
C ASN A 37 3.17 -1.64 8.98
N ALA A 38 2.46 -0.57 8.59
CA ALA A 38 2.82 0.19 7.41
C ALA A 38 3.73 1.35 7.82
N CYS A 39 4.92 1.36 7.21
CA CYS A 39 6.04 2.24 7.51
C CYS A 39 5.63 3.65 7.97
N HIS A 40 6.27 4.13 9.05
CA HIS A 40 6.13 5.49 9.59
C HIS A 40 5.80 6.52 8.49
N LEU A 41 4.59 7.07 8.60
CA LEU A 41 3.93 7.98 7.66
C LEU A 41 4.69 9.27 7.31
N GLU A 42 5.84 9.54 7.94
CA GLU A 42 6.63 10.75 7.68
C GLU A 42 7.01 10.87 6.21
N ASN A 43 7.25 9.74 5.51
CA ASN A 43 7.65 9.73 4.11
C ASN A 43 6.69 8.99 3.17
N PHE A 44 5.42 8.77 3.55
CA PHE A 44 4.46 8.03 2.72
C PHE A 44 4.36 8.60 1.31
N ASP A 45 4.19 9.92 1.18
CA ASP A 45 4.12 10.61 -0.11
C ASP A 45 5.35 10.35 -0.99
N ALA A 46 6.55 10.41 -0.40
CA ALA A 46 7.81 10.24 -1.13
C ALA A 46 8.05 8.79 -1.55
N GLU A 47 7.65 7.83 -0.72
CA GLU A 47 7.71 6.41 -1.07
C GLU A 47 6.64 6.08 -2.10
N PHE A 48 5.41 6.58 -1.93
CA PHE A 48 4.32 6.41 -2.87
C PHE A 48 4.72 6.93 -4.25
N ASP A 49 5.26 8.14 -4.35
CA ASP A 49 5.67 8.74 -5.63
C ASP A 49 6.76 7.93 -6.38
N LYS A 50 7.61 7.19 -5.65
CA LYS A 50 8.66 6.34 -6.26
C LYS A 50 8.10 5.07 -6.91
N ILE A 51 7.01 4.53 -6.37
CA ILE A 51 6.39 3.27 -6.84
C ILE A 51 5.13 3.53 -7.66
N ALA A 52 4.47 4.65 -7.45
CA ALA A 52 3.29 5.05 -8.18
C ALA A 52 3.63 5.27 -9.65
N LYS A 53 2.82 4.67 -10.51
CA LYS A 53 2.81 4.94 -11.94
C LYS A 53 1.53 5.67 -12.24
N ASP A 54 1.64 6.85 -12.85
CA ASP A 54 0.49 7.70 -13.18
C ASP A 54 -0.36 8.09 -11.95
N GLY A 55 0.26 8.18 -10.77
CA GLY A 55 -0.43 8.58 -9.53
C GLY A 55 -1.20 7.46 -8.83
N VAL A 56 -1.07 6.22 -9.31
CA VAL A 56 -1.65 5.02 -8.69
C VAL A 56 -0.58 3.96 -8.46
N ILE A 57 -0.78 3.10 -7.46
CA ILE A 57 0.06 1.91 -7.23
C ILE A 57 -0.78 0.66 -7.48
N ASP A 58 -0.18 -0.32 -8.13
CA ASP A 58 -0.76 -1.65 -8.24
C ASP A 58 -0.52 -2.48 -6.97
N VAL A 59 -1.12 -3.67 -6.93
CA VAL A 59 -1.03 -4.57 -5.78
C VAL A 59 0.41 -4.96 -5.45
N ASP A 60 1.32 -4.96 -6.43
CA ASP A 60 2.74 -5.25 -6.23
C ASP A 60 3.43 -4.09 -5.50
N GLY A 61 3.18 -2.85 -5.94
CA GLY A 61 3.63 -1.63 -5.25
C GLY A 61 3.13 -1.56 -3.80
N PHE A 62 1.87 -1.90 -3.56
CA PHE A 62 1.32 -1.97 -2.20
C PHE A 62 1.98 -3.07 -1.35
N MET A 63 2.22 -4.25 -1.93
CA MET A 63 2.96 -5.32 -1.24
C MET A 63 4.40 -4.92 -0.93
N HIS A 64 5.05 -4.17 -1.81
CA HIS A 64 6.39 -3.63 -1.57
C HIS A 64 6.41 -2.69 -0.37
N PHE A 65 5.38 -1.84 -0.26
CA PHE A 65 5.18 -0.94 0.87
C PHE A 65 5.00 -1.70 2.19
N ALA A 66 4.13 -2.71 2.18
CA ALA A 66 3.81 -3.48 3.37
C ALA A 66 4.91 -4.48 3.78
N LYS A 67 5.76 -4.91 2.83
CA LYS A 67 6.93 -5.77 3.08
C LYS A 67 8.21 -5.00 3.38
N GLY A 68 8.17 -3.67 3.50
CA GLY A 68 9.33 -2.81 3.80
C GLY A 68 10.12 -3.17 5.08
N GLN A 69 9.67 -4.12 5.88
CA GLN A 69 10.49 -4.82 6.88
C GLN A 69 10.76 -6.26 6.45
N HIS A 70 11.91 -6.51 5.82
CA HIS A 70 12.83 -7.65 6.02
C HIS A 70 13.62 -7.95 4.74
N THR A 71 14.60 -7.10 4.39
CA THR A 71 15.75 -7.57 3.62
C THR A 71 17.02 -6.82 4.04
N HIS A 72 17.54 -7.10 5.23
CA HIS A 72 18.88 -7.68 5.45
C HIS A 72 19.07 -8.08 6.92
#